data_AF-I3I800-F1
#
_entry.id   AF-I3I800-F1
#
_cell.length_a   1.000
_cell.length_b   1.000
_cell.length_c   1.000
_cell.angle_alpha   90.00
_cell.angle_beta   90.00
_cell.angle_gamma   90.00
#
_symmetry.space_group_name_H-M   'P 1'
#
loop_
_entity.id
_entity.type
_entity.pdbx_description
1 polymer ?
#
loop_
_entity_poly.entity_id
_entity_poly.type
_entity_poly.pdbx_seq_one_letter_code
_entity_poly.pdbx_strand_id
1 'polypeptide(L)'
;MIKPTKTRRQLHQELEAQIQEFLTHGGQVNEVPRGLSGRADANGPLISIFDGSGQEDRTPLPEVVAAIEARKKPQLAQKTKKMRPRKKVILDDFGQPLRWEWVEE
;
A
#
# COMPACT_ATOMS: atom_id res chain seq x y z
N MET A 1 17.19 -7.38 25.92
CA MET A 1 16.97 -6.05 26.50
C MET A 1 17.45 -5.01 25.50
N ILE A 2 16.56 -4.19 24.94
CA ILE A 2 16.92 -3.15 23.97
C ILE A 2 17.51 -1.99 24.76
N LYS A 3 18.76 -1.60 24.46
CA LYS A 3 19.39 -0.45 25.11
C LYS A 3 18.62 0.82 24.71
N PRO A 4 18.23 1.69 25.66
CA PRO A 4 17.51 2.91 25.34
C PRO A 4 18.36 3.81 24.42
N THR A 5 17.72 4.41 23.42
CA THR A 5 18.39 5.33 22.49
C THR A 5 18.94 6.53 23.25
N LYS A 6 20.25 6.75 23.18
CA LYS A 6 20.92 7.88 23.84
C LYS A 6 20.44 9.21 23.24
N THR A 7 20.21 10.20 24.09
CA THR A 7 19.92 11.57 23.65
C THR A 7 21.20 12.26 23.15
N ARG A 8 21.05 13.31 22.34
CA ARG A 8 22.20 14.09 21.84
C ARG A 8 23.08 14.61 22.97
N ARG A 9 22.48 15.08 24.07
CA ARG A 9 23.22 15.57 25.25
C ARG A 9 24.06 14.46 25.89
N GLN A 10 23.51 13.26 26.03
CA GLN A 10 24.23 12.11 26.58
C GLN A 10 25.41 11.71 25.68
N LEU A 11 25.24 11.74 24.36
CA LEU A 11 26.33 11.47 23.41
C LEU A 11 27.48 12.48 23.54
N HIS A 12 27.16 13.77 23.70
CA HIS A 12 28.17 14.80 23.88
C HIS A 12 28.96 14.61 25.19
N GLN A 13 28.27 14.30 26.29
CA GLN A 13 28.90 14.04 27.58
C GLN A 13 29.81 12.80 27.56
N GLU A 14 29.38 11.75 26.88
CA GLU A 14 30.17 10.53 26.70
C GLU A 14 31.44 10.79 25.88
N LEU A 15 31.31 11.55 24.78
CA LEU A 15 32.46 11.93 23.96
C LEU A 15 33.46 12.77 24.76
N GLU A 16 32.99 13.73 25.54
CA GLU A 16 33.84 14.58 26.38
C GLU A 16 34.58 13.75 27.46
N ALA A 17 33.89 12.79 28.07
CA ALA A 17 34.51 11.86 29.01
C ALA A 17 35.61 11.00 28.35
N GLN A 18 35.35 10.47 27.15
CA GLN A 18 36.35 9.69 26.39
C GLN A 18 37.58 10.53 26.03
N ILE A 19 37.38 11.80 25.66
CA ILE A 19 38.48 12.73 25.37
C ILE A 19 39.30 12.97 26.64
N GLN A 20 38.65 13.25 27.78
CA GLN A 20 39.36 13.49 29.04
C GLN A 20 40.12 12.26 29.53
N GLU A 21 39.54 11.07 29.40
CA GLU A 21 40.19 9.81 29.73
C GLU A 21 41.46 9.60 28.89
N PHE A 22 41.37 9.83 27.58
CA PHE A 22 42.52 9.77 26.68
C PHE A 22 43.62 10.78 27.03
N LEU A 23 43.25 12.03 27.35
CA LEU A 23 44.21 13.07 27.71
C LEU A 23 44.92 12.80 29.05
N THR A 24 44.22 12.17 30.00
CA THR A 24 44.73 11.93 31.36
C THR A 24 45.59 10.68 31.47
N HIS A 25 45.18 9.57 30.86
CA HIS A 25 45.86 8.28 31.00
C HIS A 25 46.70 7.92 29.77
N GLY A 26 46.57 8.68 28.67
CA GLY A 26 47.00 8.22 27.36
C GLY A 26 46.13 7.07 26.87
N GLY A 27 46.23 6.71 25.59
CA GLY A 27 45.46 5.60 25.04
C GLY A 27 45.95 5.17 23.66
N GLN A 28 45.56 3.97 23.26
CA GLN A 28 45.69 3.51 21.88
C GLN A 28 44.40 3.86 21.13
N VAL A 29 44.53 4.66 20.06
CA VAL A 29 43.43 4.89 19.12
C VAL A 29 43.33 3.67 18.22
N ASN A 30 42.22 2.94 18.32
CA ASN A 30 41.95 1.84 17.41
C ASN A 30 41.59 2.42 16.02
N GLU A 31 42.49 2.28 15.06
CA GLU A 31 42.22 2.61 13.67
C GLU A 31 41.33 1.53 13.06
N VAL A 32 40.07 1.89 12.76
CA VAL A 32 39.14 1.00 12.05
C VAL A 32 39.17 1.35 10.57
N PRO A 33 39.56 0.43 9.67
CA PRO A 33 39.56 0.67 8.24
C PRO A 33 38.19 1.15 7.72
N ARG A 34 38.23 2.08 6.76
CA ARG A 34 37.03 2.62 6.11
C ARG A 34 36.17 1.48 5.53
N GLY A 35 34.87 1.51 5.80
CA GLY A 35 33.92 0.50 5.34
C GLY A 35 33.63 -0.63 6.35
N LEU A 36 34.41 -0.75 7.44
CA LEU A 36 34.15 -1.72 8.51
C LEU A 36 33.28 -1.15 9.64
N SER A 37 33.34 0.16 9.88
CA SER A 37 32.76 0.81 11.07
C SER A 37 31.22 0.89 11.10
N GLY A 38 30.52 0.32 10.12
CA GLY A 38 29.05 0.43 9.99
C GLY A 38 28.31 -0.91 9.98
N ARG A 39 29.02 -2.04 10.00
CA ARG A 39 28.40 -3.37 9.87
C ARG A 39 28.82 -4.27 11.03
N ALA A 40 27.84 -4.93 11.66
CA ALA A 40 28.12 -5.91 12.71
C ALA A 40 28.99 -7.08 12.17
N ASP A 41 28.71 -7.52 10.93
CA ASP A 41 29.43 -8.60 10.27
C ASP A 41 30.18 -8.11 9.03
N ALA A 42 31.44 -7.74 9.19
CA ALA A 42 32.29 -7.23 8.12
C ALA A 42 32.60 -8.23 6.98
N ASN A 43 32.46 -9.54 7.22
CA ASN A 43 32.85 -10.59 6.27
C ASN A 43 31.68 -11.18 5.48
N GLY A 44 30.43 -10.84 5.81
CA GLY A 44 29.25 -11.36 5.11
C GLY A 44 28.88 -10.58 3.84
N PRO A 45 27.97 -11.08 2.99
CA PRO A 45 27.32 -10.26 1.97
C PRO A 45 26.50 -9.13 2.60
N LEU A 46 26.19 -8.08 1.84
CA LEU A 46 25.25 -7.04 2.28
C LEU A 46 23.86 -7.67 2.43
N ILE A 47 23.14 -7.30 3.49
CA ILE A 47 21.74 -7.71 3.66
C ILE A 47 20.94 -7.02 2.54
N SER A 48 20.32 -7.81 1.66
CA SER A 48 19.44 -7.28 0.62
C SER A 48 18.22 -6.65 1.29
N ILE A 49 18.05 -5.35 1.13
CA ILE A 49 16.89 -4.60 1.64
C ILE A 49 15.64 -4.93 0.81
N PHE A 50 15.82 -5.45 -0.41
CA PHE A 50 14.76 -5.72 -1.39
C PHE A 50 14.30 -7.17 -1.41
N ASP A 51 15.06 -8.08 -0.79
CA ASP A 51 14.60 -9.42 -0.51
C ASP A 51 13.66 -9.29 0.69
N GLY A 52 12.42 -8.87 0.42
CA GLY A 52 11.40 -8.68 1.45
C GLY A 52 11.33 -9.89 2.38
N SER A 53 10.86 -9.67 3.62
CA SER A 53 10.53 -10.77 4.52
C SER A 53 9.77 -11.84 3.74
N GLY A 54 10.20 -13.11 3.86
CA GLY A 54 9.62 -14.22 3.11
C GLY A 54 8.09 -14.22 3.17
N GLN A 55 7.42 -14.89 2.22
CA GLN A 55 5.96 -14.84 2.10
C GLN A 55 5.27 -15.01 3.46
N GLU A 56 4.70 -13.91 3.96
CA GLU A 56 3.94 -13.90 5.20
C GLU A 56 2.60 -14.57 4.96
N ASP A 57 2.17 -15.45 5.87
CA ASP A 57 0.84 -16.05 5.88
C ASP A 57 -0.20 -14.97 6.21
N ARG A 58 -0.67 -14.26 5.17
CA ARG A 58 -1.71 -13.25 5.27
C ARG A 58 -3.07 -13.87 5.00
N THR A 59 -4.05 -13.56 5.84
CA THR A 59 -5.44 -13.95 5.58
C THR A 59 -5.99 -13.15 4.39
N PRO A 60 -6.40 -13.80 3.29
CA PRO A 60 -7.01 -13.10 2.17
C PRO A 60 -8.40 -12.57 2.56
N LEU A 61 -8.63 -11.28 2.36
CA LEU A 61 -9.91 -10.58 2.61
C LEU A 61 -10.51 -10.10 1.28
N PRO A 62 -11.02 -11.02 0.44
CA PRO A 62 -11.47 -10.70 -0.91
C PRO A 62 -12.65 -9.73 -0.93
N GLU A 63 -13.52 -9.77 0.07
CA GLU A 63 -14.67 -8.86 0.20
C GLU A 63 -14.27 -7.39 0.38
N VAL A 64 -13.23 -7.13 1.17
CA VAL A 64 -12.71 -5.79 1.42
C VAL A 64 -12.05 -5.24 0.15
N VAL A 65 -11.28 -6.09 -0.54
CA VAL A 65 -10.67 -5.74 -1.83
C VAL A 65 -11.74 -5.42 -2.86
N ALA A 66 -12.79 -6.24 -2.96
CA ALA A 66 -13.90 -6.00 -3.87
C ALA A 66 -14.62 -4.68 -3.57
N ALA A 67 -14.84 -4.34 -2.30
CA ALA A 67 -15.45 -3.08 -1.89
C ALA A 67 -14.58 -1.86 -2.26
N ILE A 68 -13.26 -1.96 -2.11
CA ILE A 68 -12.32 -0.89 -2.51
C ILE A 68 -12.34 -0.71 -4.03
N GLU A 69 -12.29 -1.80 -4.80
CA GLU A 69 -12.34 -1.73 -6.26
C GLU A 69 -13.67 -1.21 -6.78
N ALA A 70 -14.79 -1.53 -6.12
CA ALA A 70 -16.10 -0.98 -6.45
C ALA A 70 -16.16 0.55 -6.28
N ARG A 71 -15.45 1.11 -5.28
CA ARG A 71 -15.36 2.57 -5.07
C ARG A 71 -14.54 3.29 -6.13
N LYS A 72 -13.54 2.62 -6.72
CA LYS A 72 -12.68 3.21 -7.76
C LYS A 72 -13.38 3.31 -9.12
N LYS A 73 -14.36 2.44 -9.37
CA LYS A 73 -15.09 2.44 -10.64
C LYS A 73 -16.05 3.64 -10.68
N PRO A 74 -15.97 4.52 -11.70
CA PRO A 74 -16.95 5.59 -11.84
C PRO A 74 -18.33 4.97 -11.99
N GLN A 75 -19.33 5.48 -11.26
CA GLN A 75 -20.71 5.08 -11.46
C GLN A 75 -21.10 5.48 -12.89
N LEU A 76 -21.15 4.49 -13.79
CA LEU A 76 -21.77 4.66 -15.09
C LEU A 76 -23.23 4.99 -14.81
N ALA A 77 -23.61 6.25 -15.04
CA ALA A 77 -25.00 6.66 -14.96
C ALA A 77 -25.82 5.68 -15.78
N GLN A 78 -26.76 4.98 -15.13
CA GLN A 78 -27.67 4.09 -15.82
C GLN A 78 -28.42 4.96 -16.84
N LYS A 79 -28.08 4.80 -18.12
CA LYS A 79 -28.77 5.50 -19.19
C LYS A 79 -30.22 5.06 -19.13
N THR A 80 -31.10 5.96 -18.71
CA THR A 80 -32.53 5.74 -18.79
C THR A 80 -32.84 5.49 -20.26
N LYS A 81 -33.21 4.25 -20.58
CA LYS A 81 -33.53 3.86 -21.94
C LYS A 81 -34.85 4.55 -22.29
N LYS A 82 -34.79 5.64 -23.04
CA LYS A 82 -35.99 6.28 -23.58
C LYS A 82 -36.76 5.23 -24.36
N MET A 83 -37.98 4.93 -23.92
CA MET A 83 -38.86 4.02 -24.61
C MET A 83 -39.18 4.61 -25.98
N ARG A 84 -39.06 3.80 -27.03
CA ARG A 84 -39.37 4.19 -28.40
C ARG A 84 -40.80 3.75 -28.70
N PRO A 85 -41.58 4.53 -29.46
CA PRO A 85 -42.92 4.13 -29.86
C PRO A 85 -42.87 2.76 -30.54
N ARG A 86 -43.79 1.87 -30.18
CA ARG A 86 -43.92 0.53 -30.78
C ARG A 86 -45.26 0.44 -31.51
N LYS A 87 -45.28 -0.25 -32.65
CA LYS A 87 -46.54 -0.57 -33.35
C LYS A 87 -47.27 -1.68 -32.58
N LYS A 88 -48.48 -1.39 -32.13
CA LYS A 88 -49.39 -2.36 -31.52
C LYS A 88 -50.51 -2.68 -32.51
N VAL A 89 -50.76 -3.97 -32.75
CA VAL A 89 -51.92 -4.42 -33.54
C VAL A 89 -53.15 -4.31 -32.66
N ILE A 90 -54.19 -3.65 -33.17
CA ILE A 90 -55.53 -3.73 -32.61
C ILE A 90 -56.23 -4.91 -33.28
N LEU A 91 -56.73 -5.83 -32.45
CA LEU A 91 -57.48 -7.01 -32.87
C LEU A 91 -58.98 -6.72 -32.68
N ASP A 92 -59.79 -7.19 -33.62
CA ASP A 92 -61.25 -7.19 -33.53
C ASP A 92 -61.77 -8.26 -32.55
N ASP A 93 -63.06 -8.29 -32.23
CA ASP A 93 -63.71 -9.23 -31.29
C ASP A 93 -63.51 -10.72 -31.69
N PHE A 94 -63.14 -10.97 -32.94
CA PHE A 94 -62.77 -12.28 -33.48
C PHE A 94 -61.25 -12.52 -33.59
N GLY A 95 -60.41 -11.63 -33.05
CA GLY A 95 -58.95 -11.78 -33.04
C GLY A 95 -58.27 -11.45 -34.37
N GLN A 96 -58.98 -10.88 -35.35
CA GLN A 96 -58.41 -10.49 -36.64
C GLN A 96 -57.74 -9.11 -36.56
N PRO A 97 -56.61 -8.89 -37.25
CA PRO A 97 -55.88 -7.62 -37.21
C PRO A 97 -56.65 -6.53 -37.95
N LEU A 98 -57.13 -5.52 -37.22
CA LEU A 98 -57.89 -4.41 -37.78
C LEU A 98 -56.97 -3.27 -38.24
N ARG A 99 -56.09 -2.78 -37.35
CA ARG A 99 -55.15 -1.69 -37.64
C ARG A 99 -53.94 -1.68 -36.71
N TRP A 100 -52.91 -0.93 -37.10
CA TRP A 100 -51.72 -0.71 -36.29
C TRP A 100 -51.73 0.70 -35.70
N GLU A 101 -51.47 0.80 -34.40
CA GLU A 101 -51.35 2.07 -33.67
C GLU A 101 -49.95 2.19 -33.07
N TRP A 102 -49.35 3.38 -33.13
CA TRP A 102 -48.10 3.66 -32.46
C TRP A 102 -48.39 4.03 -31.00
N VAL A 103 -47.87 3.26 -30.05
CA VAL A 103 -48.02 3.53 -28.62
C VAL A 103 -46.67 3.93 -28.04
N GLU A 104 -46.62 5.07 -27.37
CA GLU A 104 -45.54 5.49 -26.48
C GLU A 104 -45.94 5.05 -25.06
N GLU A 105 -45.23 4.05 -24.54
CA GLU A 105 -45.34 3.62 -23.13
C GLU A 105 -44.11 4.14 -22.37
#